data_AF-A0AAN9H0I3-F1
#
_entry.id   AF-A0AAN9H0I3-F1
#
_cell.length_a   1.000
_cell.length_b   1.000
_cell.length_c   1.000
_cell.angle_alpha   90.00
_cell.angle_beta   90.00
_cell.angle_gamma   90.00
#
_symmetry.space_group_name_H-M   'P 1'
#
loop_
_entity.id
_entity.type
_entity.pdbx_description
1 polymer ?
#
loop_
_entity_poly.entity_id
_entity_poly.type
_entity_poly.pdbx_seq_one_letter_code
_entity_poly.pdbx_strand_id
1 'polypeptide(L)'
;MEESEKSSESVSAQNIADKVCDVSSEASTRRNDSVKSTQSKPRLKLFSKVMEKSLQWLLDNASFDRFSHYFQPLSKQNPQLTEAMHKQFISQLQTLVQKEIATVIEEGDLQVKLEELDKLEELAKDTPRSAWRPSGVPEQDVCSGLVSYYKKQEEYMRIQLKKLQKENAALAQKVQAGRENITHTEQRIASGVEEWRASLEDLEPFVLTLSSSENFGSL
;
A
#
# COMPACT_ATOMS: atom_id res chain seq x y z
N MET A 1 23.19 29.07 -13.34
CA MET A 1 22.57 30.25 -12.71
C MET A 1 21.35 29.72 -12.00
N GLU A 2 21.58 29.08 -10.86
CA GLU A 2 21.70 29.69 -9.54
C GLU A 2 20.34 29.90 -8.89
N GLU A 3 20.34 29.50 -7.61
CA GLU A 3 19.28 29.42 -6.64
C GLU A 3 18.49 30.73 -6.47
N SER A 4 17.28 30.60 -5.93
CA SER A 4 16.88 31.44 -4.79
C SER A 4 15.80 30.72 -3.99
N GLU A 5 16.24 30.18 -2.86
CA GLU A 5 15.41 29.82 -1.71
C GLU A 5 14.90 31.08 -0.99
N LYS A 6 13.94 30.82 -0.08
CA LYS A 6 13.67 31.52 1.20
C LYS A 6 12.60 32.63 1.16
N SER A 7 11.48 32.41 1.85
CA SER A 7 11.41 32.70 3.28
C SER A 7 10.03 32.36 3.86
N SER A 8 10.09 31.73 5.03
CA SER A 8 9.06 31.54 6.06
C SER A 8 8.48 32.86 6.60
N GLU A 9 7.19 32.88 6.95
CA GLU A 9 6.71 33.70 8.07
C GLU A 9 5.40 33.18 8.67
N SER A 10 5.45 33.01 9.99
CA SER A 10 4.38 32.65 10.93
C SER A 10 3.67 33.91 11.44
N VAL A 11 2.33 33.90 11.55
CA VAL A 11 1.62 34.86 12.42
C VAL A 11 0.47 34.15 13.13
N SER A 12 0.40 34.38 14.44
CA SER A 12 -0.59 33.87 15.38
C SER A 12 -1.41 35.03 15.96
N ALA A 13 -2.60 34.69 16.48
CA ALA A 13 -3.44 35.37 17.46
C ALA A 13 -4.43 36.48 17.04
N GLN A 14 -5.73 36.24 17.28
CA GLN A 14 -6.62 36.95 18.23
C GLN A 14 -8.05 36.39 18.10
N ASN A 15 -8.60 35.64 19.08
CA ASN A 15 -9.32 36.07 20.30
C ASN A 15 -10.58 36.92 20.06
N ILE A 16 -11.76 36.32 20.28
CA ILE A 16 -12.96 36.99 20.79
C ILE A 16 -13.58 36.08 21.86
N ALA A 17 -13.77 36.66 23.04
CA ALA A 17 -14.33 36.05 24.25
C ALA A 17 -15.72 36.63 24.54
N ASP A 18 -16.58 35.81 25.16
CA ASP A 18 -17.69 36.14 26.08
C ASP A 18 -18.55 34.86 26.25
N LYS A 19 -19.07 34.42 27.40
CA LYS A 19 -19.34 35.04 28.70
C LYS A 19 -19.68 33.97 29.76
N VAL A 20 -19.28 34.28 30.99
CA VAL A 20 -19.39 33.70 32.35
C VAL A 20 -20.75 33.09 32.80
N CYS A 21 -20.68 32.00 33.60
CA CYS A 21 -21.40 31.66 34.87
C CYS A 21 -20.96 30.25 35.31
N ASP A 22 -20.87 29.79 36.56
CA ASP A 22 -20.85 30.31 37.93
C ASP A 22 -20.37 29.12 38.83
N VAL A 23 -20.14 29.38 40.11
CA VAL A 23 -19.19 28.78 41.07
C VAL A 23 -19.56 27.43 41.74
N SER A 24 -18.50 26.66 42.04
CA SER A 24 -18.25 25.61 43.06
C SER A 24 -19.22 24.46 43.34
N SER A 25 -18.65 23.24 43.41
CA SER A 25 -18.62 22.42 44.64
C SER A 25 -17.56 21.32 44.57
N GLU A 26 -16.92 21.09 45.70
CA GLU A 26 -15.69 20.33 45.92
C GLU A 26 -15.84 18.80 45.83
N ALA A 27 -14.67 18.17 45.62
CA ALA A 27 -14.29 16.84 46.09
C ALA A 27 -15.06 15.61 45.57
N SER A 28 -14.51 14.97 44.54
CA SER A 28 -14.57 13.51 44.44
C SER A 28 -13.21 12.93 44.11
N THR A 29 -12.72 12.17 45.07
CA THR A 29 -11.49 11.38 45.07
C THR A 29 -11.55 10.26 44.01
N ARG A 30 -10.40 9.94 43.41
CA ARG A 30 -10.07 8.69 42.67
C ARG A 30 -10.74 8.63 41.28
N ARG A 31 -10.05 8.37 40.16
CA ARG A 31 -8.88 7.52 39.93
C ARG A 31 -8.11 8.09 38.75
N ASN A 32 -6.82 8.36 38.95
CA ASN A 32 -5.89 8.40 37.83
C ASN A 32 -5.70 6.96 37.36
N ASP A 33 -6.59 6.45 36.51
CA ASP A 33 -6.25 5.33 35.65
C ASP A 33 -5.29 5.85 34.58
N SER A 34 -4.07 6.11 35.04
CA SER A 34 -2.89 6.01 34.20
C SER A 34 -2.91 4.57 33.71
N VAL A 35 -3.48 4.39 32.51
CA VAL A 35 -3.26 3.22 31.68
C VAL A 35 -1.76 3.15 31.52
N LYS A 36 -1.11 2.42 32.42
CA LYS A 36 0.22 1.89 32.22
C LYS A 36 0.08 1.07 30.95
N SER A 37 0.46 1.70 29.83
CA SER A 37 0.94 1.00 28.66
C SER A 37 1.84 -0.10 29.20
N THR A 38 1.27 -1.30 29.23
CA THR A 38 1.94 -2.46 29.78
C THR A 38 2.94 -2.80 28.71
N GLN A 39 4.14 -2.24 28.82
CA GLN A 39 5.24 -2.59 27.92
C GLN A 39 5.39 -4.11 28.04
N SER A 40 4.98 -4.79 26.98
CA SER A 40 5.08 -6.23 26.87
C SER A 40 6.55 -6.59 27.08
N LYS A 41 6.82 -7.54 27.98
CA LYS A 41 8.21 -7.99 28.20
C LYS A 41 8.69 -8.61 26.88
N PRO A 42 9.90 -8.31 26.40
CA PRO A 42 10.40 -8.83 25.13
C PRO A 42 10.25 -10.35 25.07
N ARG A 43 9.59 -10.87 24.03
CA ARG A 43 9.25 -12.30 23.94
C ARG A 43 10.46 -13.21 23.99
N LEU A 44 11.58 -12.78 23.41
CA LEU A 44 12.85 -13.52 23.48
C LEU A 44 13.32 -13.74 24.93
N LYS A 45 13.23 -12.72 25.78
CA LYS A 45 13.60 -12.85 27.20
C LYS A 45 12.69 -13.83 27.93
N LEU A 46 11.40 -13.84 27.60
CA LEU A 46 10.46 -14.80 28.15
C LEU A 46 10.80 -16.22 27.70
N PHE A 47 11.10 -16.41 26.41
CA PHE A 47 11.54 -17.68 25.85
C PHE A 47 12.80 -18.20 26.56
N SER A 48 13.87 -17.41 26.62
CA SER A 48 15.12 -17.79 27.30
C SER A 48 14.88 -18.18 28.75
N LYS A 49 14.03 -17.43 29.47
CA LYS A 49 13.69 -17.73 30.86
C LYS A 49 12.92 -19.04 31.02
N VAL A 50 11.99 -19.34 30.12
CA VAL A 50 11.24 -20.61 30.14
C VAL A 50 12.18 -21.78 29.85
N MET A 51 13.08 -21.63 28.88
CA MET A 51 14.05 -22.66 28.54
C MET A 51 15.04 -22.92 29.69
N GLU A 52 15.57 -21.87 30.32
CA GLU A 52 16.46 -21.97 31.47
C GLU A 52 15.78 -22.68 32.65
N LYS A 53 14.54 -22.29 32.98
CA LYS A 53 13.77 -22.96 34.03
C LYS A 53 13.47 -24.42 33.73
N SER A 54 13.19 -24.75 32.46
CA SER A 54 12.90 -26.12 32.04
C SER A 54 14.15 -27.00 32.15
N LEU A 55 15.31 -26.47 31.76
CA LEU A 55 16.59 -27.15 31.94
C LEU A 55 16.91 -27.33 33.43
N GLN A 56 16.75 -26.30 34.24
CA GLN A 56 16.98 -26.41 35.69
C GLN A 56 16.11 -27.49 36.31
N TRP A 57 14.82 -27.52 35.97
CA TRP A 57 13.90 -28.56 36.44
C TRP A 57 14.35 -29.97 36.04
N LEU A 58 14.86 -30.14 34.81
CA LEU A 58 15.40 -31.42 34.36
C LEU A 58 16.64 -31.84 35.16
N LEU A 59 17.55 -30.91 35.43
CA LEU A 59 18.76 -31.17 36.22
C LEU A 59 18.44 -31.49 37.68
N ASP A 60 17.48 -30.79 38.30
CA ASP A 60 17.03 -31.04 39.66
C ASP A 60 16.44 -32.45 39.82
N ASN A 61 15.76 -32.95 38.78
CA ASN A 61 15.21 -34.32 38.76
C ASN A 61 16.27 -35.40 38.55
N ALA A 62 17.44 -35.05 38.02
CA ALA A 62 18.58 -35.92 37.78
C ALA A 62 19.57 -35.91 38.95
N SER A 63 19.07 -35.91 40.20
CA SER A 63 19.90 -35.82 41.40
C SER A 63 20.87 -37.00 41.58
N PHE A 64 21.98 -36.75 42.30
CA PHE A 64 22.96 -37.79 42.61
C PHE A 64 22.38 -38.95 43.43
N ASP A 65 21.42 -38.68 44.32
CA ASP A 65 20.75 -39.71 45.12
C ASP A 65 20.02 -40.73 44.24
N ARG A 66 19.30 -40.23 43.22
CA ARG A 66 18.64 -41.11 42.24
C ARG A 66 19.67 -41.88 41.43
N PHE A 67 20.71 -41.21 40.94
CA PHE A 67 21.77 -41.84 40.15
C PHE A 67 22.48 -42.96 40.92
N SER A 68 22.92 -42.69 42.15
CA SER A 68 23.61 -43.65 43.01
C SER A 68 22.71 -44.81 43.46
N HIS A 69 21.39 -44.59 43.56
CA HIS A 69 20.42 -45.64 43.86
C HIS A 69 20.27 -46.67 42.74
N TYR A 70 20.28 -46.24 41.47
CA TYR A 70 20.23 -47.16 40.33
C TYR A 70 21.58 -47.83 40.04
N PHE A 71 22.70 -47.14 40.32
CA PHE A 71 24.05 -47.66 40.15
C PHE A 71 24.70 -48.10 41.49
N GLN A 72 23.91 -48.75 42.36
CA GLN A 72 24.32 -49.15 43.72
C GLN A 72 25.64 -49.95 43.82
N PRO A 73 25.89 -50.97 42.97
CA PRO A 73 27.13 -51.74 43.07
C PRO A 73 28.37 -50.86 42.84
N LEU A 74 28.29 -49.94 41.87
CA LEU A 74 29.39 -49.03 41.52
C LEU A 74 29.58 -47.95 42.59
N SER A 75 28.48 -47.39 43.12
CA SER A 75 28.53 -46.35 44.15
C SER A 75 29.11 -46.85 45.47
N LYS A 76 28.86 -48.12 45.83
CA LYS A 76 29.46 -48.76 47.02
C LYS A 76 30.94 -49.08 46.83
N GLN A 77 31.35 -49.46 45.62
CA GLN A 77 32.73 -49.85 45.34
C GLN A 77 33.65 -48.64 45.21
N ASN A 78 33.17 -47.54 44.59
CA ASN A 78 33.93 -46.31 44.46
C ASN A 78 32.99 -45.08 44.43
N PRO A 79 32.66 -44.52 45.61
CA PRO A 79 31.73 -43.39 45.70
C PRO A 79 32.29 -42.12 45.06
N GLN A 80 33.60 -41.87 45.19
CA GLN A 80 34.25 -40.70 44.60
C GLN A 80 34.19 -40.71 43.08
N LEU A 81 34.48 -41.87 42.47
CA LEU A 81 34.40 -42.03 41.02
C LEU A 81 32.95 -41.86 40.52
N THR A 82 31.98 -42.43 41.23
CA THR A 82 30.56 -42.33 40.87
C THR A 82 30.05 -40.89 40.95
N GLU A 83 30.47 -40.14 41.97
CA GLU A 83 30.16 -38.71 42.09
C GLU A 83 30.80 -37.88 40.98
N ALA A 84 32.06 -38.17 40.64
CA ALA A 84 32.76 -37.51 39.53
C ALA A 84 32.06 -37.76 38.18
N MET A 85 31.64 -39.00 37.90
CA MET A 85 30.90 -39.34 36.69
C MET A 85 29.56 -38.61 36.62
N HIS A 86 28.80 -38.56 37.72
CA HIS A 86 27.52 -37.84 37.76
C HIS A 86 27.69 -36.34 37.52
N LYS A 87 28.65 -35.71 38.18
CA LYS A 87 28.97 -34.28 37.97
C LYS A 87 29.36 -33.99 36.52
N GLN A 88 30.17 -34.87 35.92
CA GLN A 88 30.56 -34.74 34.51
C GLN A 88 29.34 -34.88 33.60
N PHE A 89 28.49 -35.87 33.82
CA PHE A 89 27.26 -36.07 33.05
C PHE A 89 26.34 -34.85 33.09
N ILE A 90 26.07 -34.32 34.29
CA ILE A 90 25.22 -33.14 34.48
C ILE A 90 25.81 -31.91 33.77
N SER A 91 27.11 -31.67 33.93
CA SER A 91 27.81 -30.55 33.29
C SER A 91 27.77 -30.64 31.76
N GLN A 92 28.03 -31.83 31.21
CA GLN A 92 27.96 -32.07 29.78
C GLN A 92 26.54 -31.89 29.25
N LEU A 93 25.54 -32.46 29.93
CA LEU A 93 24.13 -32.34 29.55
C LEU A 93 23.68 -30.87 29.53
N GLN A 94 23.99 -30.12 30.59
CA GLN A 94 23.68 -28.70 30.68
C GLN A 94 24.32 -27.91 29.54
N THR A 95 25.63 -28.11 29.31
CA THR A 95 26.39 -27.38 28.29
C THR A 95 25.88 -27.69 26.89
N LEU A 96 25.63 -28.96 26.57
CA LEU A 96 25.15 -29.39 25.26
C LEU A 96 23.76 -28.86 24.98
N VAL A 97 22.83 -28.95 25.94
CA VAL A 97 21.46 -28.44 25.78
C VAL A 97 21.46 -26.92 25.64
N GLN A 98 22.25 -26.19 26.44
CA GLN A 98 22.36 -24.73 26.31
C GLN A 98 22.94 -24.32 24.96
N LYS A 99 23.97 -25.03 24.49
CA LYS A 99 24.55 -24.81 23.16
C LYS A 99 23.52 -25.06 22.07
N GLU A 100 22.78 -26.16 22.16
CA GLU A 100 21.76 -26.50 21.16
C GLU A 100 20.65 -25.45 21.11
N ILE A 101 20.17 -24.99 22.26
CA ILE A 101 19.18 -23.91 22.33
C ILE A 101 19.73 -22.63 21.66
N ALA A 102 21.00 -22.29 21.91
CA ALA A 102 21.63 -21.14 21.27
C ALA A 102 21.72 -21.31 19.74
N THR A 103 22.13 -22.49 19.27
CA THR A 103 22.15 -22.84 17.84
C THR A 103 20.77 -22.67 17.21
N VAL A 104 19.71 -23.21 17.83
CA VAL A 104 18.34 -23.09 17.31
C VAL A 104 17.86 -21.63 17.28
N ILE A 105 18.25 -20.81 18.26
CA ILE A 105 17.92 -19.37 18.27
C ILE A 105 18.60 -18.66 17.11
N GLU A 106 19.86 -18.98 16.83
CA GLU A 106 20.66 -18.38 15.75
C GLU A 106 20.18 -18.86 14.37
N GLU A 107 20.06 -20.16 14.15
CA GLU A 107 19.61 -20.75 12.88
C GLU A 107 18.20 -20.30 12.47
N GLY A 108 17.31 -20.14 13.46
CA GLY A 108 15.95 -19.70 13.22
C GLY A 108 15.76 -18.19 13.18
N ASP A 109 16.83 -17.39 13.35
CA ASP A 109 16.75 -15.93 13.51
C ASP A 109 15.68 -15.50 14.55
N LEU A 110 15.52 -16.29 15.61
CA LEU A 110 14.40 -16.16 16.55
C LEU A 110 14.36 -14.77 17.20
N GLN A 111 15.52 -14.17 17.43
CA GLN A 111 15.61 -12.82 17.96
C GLN A 111 14.88 -11.81 17.05
N VAL A 112 15.23 -11.79 15.76
CA VAL A 112 14.65 -10.85 14.80
C VAL A 112 13.15 -11.08 14.67
N LYS A 113 12.71 -12.35 14.58
CA LYS A 113 11.30 -12.70 14.42
C LYS A 113 10.46 -12.34 15.64
N LEU A 114 10.95 -12.62 16.85
CA LEU A 114 10.22 -12.28 18.08
C LEU A 114 10.18 -10.76 18.31
N GLU A 115 11.26 -10.03 17.98
CA GLU A 115 11.26 -8.57 18.03
C GLU A 115 10.33 -7.94 16.98
N GLU A 116 10.24 -8.50 15.78
CA GLU A 116 9.29 -8.09 14.76
C GLU A 116 7.84 -8.32 15.22
N LEU A 117 7.55 -9.48 15.83
CA LEU A 117 6.24 -9.74 16.43
C LEU A 117 5.91 -8.77 17.56
N ASP A 118 6.90 -8.38 18.39
CA ASP A 118 6.72 -7.38 19.44
C ASP A 118 6.31 -6.03 18.81
N LYS A 119 6.98 -5.61 17.73
CA LYS A 119 6.62 -4.38 16.98
C LYS A 119 5.23 -4.47 16.35
N LEU A 120 4.89 -5.60 15.73
CA LEU A 120 3.58 -5.79 15.09
C LEU A 120 2.44 -5.78 16.11
N GLU A 121 2.65 -6.36 17.30
CA GLU A 121 1.68 -6.27 18.40
C GLU A 121 1.49 -4.82 18.84
N GLU A 122 2.58 -4.08 19.07
CA GLU A 122 2.51 -2.66 19.45
C GLU A 122 1.74 -1.82 18.41
N LEU A 123 2.00 -2.02 17.12
CA LEU A 123 1.29 -1.33 16.04
C LEU A 123 -0.20 -1.70 15.97
N ALA A 124 -0.56 -2.91 16.38
CA ALA A 124 -1.93 -3.41 16.32
C ALA A 124 -2.76 -3.12 17.58
N LYS A 125 -2.16 -2.64 18.67
CA LYS A 125 -2.82 -2.45 19.99
C LYS A 125 -4.12 -1.67 19.92
N ASP A 126 -4.17 -0.63 19.09
CA ASP A 126 -5.32 0.27 18.97
C ASP A 126 -6.31 -0.15 17.87
N THR A 127 -6.11 -1.32 17.24
CA THR A 127 -6.99 -1.80 16.18
C THR A 127 -8.18 -2.57 16.79
N PRO A 128 -9.42 -2.03 16.77
CA PRO A 128 -10.56 -2.66 17.43
C PRO A 128 -11.12 -3.88 16.68
N ARG A 129 -10.67 -4.10 15.43
CA ARG A 129 -11.15 -5.19 14.58
C ARG A 129 -10.32 -6.44 14.78
N SER A 130 -10.99 -7.58 14.77
CA SER A 130 -10.32 -8.88 14.70
C SER A 130 -9.41 -8.93 13.48
N ALA A 131 -8.18 -9.39 13.68
CA ALA A 131 -7.21 -9.52 12.61
C ALA A 131 -7.68 -10.56 11.58
N TRP A 132 -7.48 -10.27 10.29
CA TRP A 132 -7.80 -11.20 9.21
C TRP A 132 -7.04 -12.53 9.38
N ARG A 133 -7.68 -13.62 8.97
CA ARG A 133 -7.11 -14.97 8.94
C ARG A 133 -7.41 -15.57 7.56
N PRO A 134 -6.49 -16.36 6.99
CA PRO A 134 -6.75 -17.09 5.76
C PRO A 134 -8.05 -17.90 5.89
N SER A 135 -8.93 -17.76 4.91
CA SER A 135 -10.20 -18.49 4.86
C SER A 135 -9.99 -19.98 4.55
N GLY A 136 -8.83 -20.32 3.98
CA GLY A 136 -8.56 -21.66 3.44
C GLY A 136 -9.01 -21.82 1.99
N VAL A 137 -9.59 -20.77 1.39
CA VAL A 137 -9.96 -20.70 -0.02
C VAL A 137 -8.96 -19.77 -0.73
N PRO A 138 -7.99 -20.31 -1.50
CA PRO A 138 -6.91 -19.53 -2.09
C PRO A 138 -7.40 -18.36 -2.94
N GLU A 139 -8.46 -18.54 -3.69
CA GLU A 139 -9.04 -17.50 -4.56
C GLU A 139 -9.47 -16.28 -3.75
N GLN A 140 -10.11 -16.50 -2.61
CA GLN A 140 -10.58 -15.44 -1.72
C GLN A 140 -9.42 -14.76 -0.97
N ASP A 141 -8.44 -15.55 -0.54
CA ASP A 141 -7.30 -15.04 0.22
C ASP A 141 -6.38 -14.17 -0.65
N VAL A 142 -6.16 -14.56 -1.90
CA VAL A 142 -5.36 -13.81 -2.88
C VAL A 142 -6.03 -12.50 -3.30
N CYS A 143 -7.37 -12.47 -3.37
CA CYS A 143 -8.10 -11.24 -3.73
C CYS A 143 -7.71 -10.06 -2.84
N SER A 144 -7.48 -10.28 -1.54
CA SER A 144 -7.11 -9.22 -0.60
C SER A 144 -5.81 -8.49 -1.00
N GLY A 145 -4.80 -9.22 -1.47
CA GLY A 145 -3.54 -8.66 -1.94
C GLY A 145 -3.66 -7.98 -3.30
N LEU A 146 -4.38 -8.61 -4.25
CA LEU A 146 -4.50 -8.12 -5.62
C LEU A 146 -5.37 -6.86 -5.76
N VAL A 147 -6.30 -6.60 -4.84
CA VAL A 147 -7.18 -5.43 -4.89
C VAL A 147 -6.41 -4.11 -5.03
N SER A 148 -5.29 -3.96 -4.32
CA SER A 148 -4.48 -2.73 -4.39
C SER A 148 -3.86 -2.51 -5.78
N TYR A 149 -3.42 -3.59 -6.42
CA TYR A 149 -2.85 -3.57 -7.77
C TYR A 149 -3.92 -3.24 -8.81
N TYR A 150 -5.06 -3.94 -8.78
CA TYR A 150 -6.13 -3.70 -9.73
C TYR A 150 -6.74 -2.31 -9.62
N LYS A 151 -6.84 -1.74 -8.41
CA LYS A 151 -7.26 -0.34 -8.22
C LYS A 151 -6.32 0.65 -8.91
N LYS A 152 -5.00 0.44 -8.82
CA LYS A 152 -4.01 1.29 -9.52
C LYS A 152 -4.16 1.17 -11.04
N GLN A 153 -4.38 -0.04 -11.54
CA GLN A 153 -4.57 -0.29 -12.97
C GLN A 153 -5.87 0.35 -13.48
N GLU A 154 -6.96 0.22 -12.73
CA GLU A 154 -8.25 0.85 -13.06
C GLU A 154 -8.11 2.37 -13.18
N GLU A 155 -7.45 3.00 -12.21
CA GLU A 155 -7.26 4.45 -12.22
C GLU A 155 -6.42 4.91 -13.42
N TYR A 156 -5.32 4.20 -13.71
CA TYR A 156 -4.53 4.47 -14.90
C TYR A 156 -5.36 4.40 -16.19
N MET A 157 -6.16 3.33 -16.34
CA MET A 157 -7.01 3.14 -17.53
C MET A 157 -8.07 4.24 -17.65
N ARG A 158 -8.66 4.68 -16.53
CA ARG A 158 -9.60 5.82 -16.53
C ARG A 158 -8.95 7.10 -17.02
N ILE A 159 -7.72 7.39 -16.60
CA ILE A 159 -6.99 8.58 -17.04
C ILE A 159 -6.74 8.51 -18.55
N GLN A 160 -6.27 7.36 -19.07
CA GLN A 160 -6.04 7.20 -20.50
C GLN A 160 -7.32 7.30 -21.32
N LEU A 161 -8.42 6.70 -20.84
CA LEU A 161 -9.71 6.77 -21.53
C LEU A 161 -10.23 8.20 -21.64
N LYS A 162 -10.15 8.98 -20.54
CA LYS A 162 -10.55 10.40 -20.54
C LYS A 162 -9.72 11.22 -21.53
N LYS A 163 -8.42 10.96 -21.62
CA LYS A 163 -7.53 11.62 -22.59
C LYS A 163 -7.97 11.33 -24.02
N LEU A 164 -8.17 10.05 -24.37
CA LEU A 164 -8.60 9.65 -25.71
C LEU A 164 -9.98 10.21 -26.07
N GLN A 165 -10.92 10.22 -25.11
CA GLN A 165 -12.25 10.80 -25.34
C GLN A 165 -12.18 12.29 -25.65
N LYS A 166 -11.33 13.05 -24.94
CA LYS A 166 -11.14 14.48 -25.19
C LYS A 166 -10.51 14.74 -26.57
N GLU A 167 -9.49 13.96 -26.92
CA GLU A 167 -8.82 14.07 -28.22
C GLU A 167 -9.78 13.71 -29.36
N ASN A 168 -10.55 12.63 -29.23
CA ASN A 168 -11.52 12.21 -30.23
C ASN A 168 -12.64 13.25 -30.39
N ALA A 169 -13.18 13.80 -29.29
CA ALA A 169 -14.17 14.88 -29.36
C ALA A 169 -13.64 16.11 -30.13
N ALA A 170 -12.40 16.51 -29.86
CA ALA A 170 -11.77 17.62 -30.56
C ALA A 170 -11.55 17.32 -32.05
N LEU A 171 -11.15 16.09 -32.40
CA LEU A 171 -11.00 15.66 -33.79
C LEU A 171 -12.36 15.58 -34.52
N ALA A 172 -13.39 15.05 -33.87
CA ALA A 172 -14.74 15.00 -34.41
C ALA A 172 -15.29 16.41 -34.73
N GLN A 173 -15.06 17.38 -33.83
CA GLN A 173 -15.41 18.78 -34.08
C GLN A 173 -14.68 19.35 -35.29
N LYS A 174 -13.37 19.09 -35.44
CA LYS A 174 -12.60 19.54 -36.62
C LYS A 174 -13.10 18.92 -37.91
N VAL A 175 -13.42 17.62 -37.90
CA VAL A 175 -14.00 16.93 -39.07
C VAL A 175 -15.34 17.53 -39.44
N GLN A 176 -16.19 17.80 -38.46
CA GLN A 176 -17.51 18.38 -38.70
C GLN A 176 -17.39 19.79 -39.30
N ALA A 177 -16.56 20.66 -38.71
CA ALA A 177 -16.30 21.99 -39.25
C ALA A 177 -15.70 21.93 -40.68
N GLY A 178 -14.82 20.95 -40.93
CA GLY A 178 -14.27 20.72 -42.26
C GLY A 178 -15.34 20.32 -43.29
N ARG A 179 -16.27 19.43 -42.91
CA ARG A 179 -17.40 19.02 -43.75
C ARG A 179 -18.31 20.19 -44.07
N GLU A 180 -18.65 21.01 -43.07
CA GLU A 180 -19.47 22.21 -43.26
C GLU A 180 -18.82 23.19 -44.24
N ASN A 181 -17.51 23.44 -44.11
CA ASN A 181 -16.78 24.30 -45.02
C ASN A 181 -16.75 23.77 -46.47
N ILE A 182 -16.61 22.45 -46.64
CA ILE A 182 -16.70 21.80 -47.95
C ILE A 182 -18.10 22.03 -48.54
N THR A 183 -19.16 21.71 -47.80
CA THR A 183 -20.54 21.88 -48.29
C THR A 183 -20.87 23.32 -48.67
N HIS A 184 -20.40 24.30 -47.89
CA HIS A 184 -20.57 25.71 -48.21
C HIS A 184 -19.81 26.10 -49.48
N THR A 185 -18.60 25.59 -49.67
CA THR A 185 -17.80 25.86 -50.87
C THR A 185 -18.44 25.22 -52.11
N GLU A 186 -18.94 23.99 -52.00
CA GLU A 186 -19.67 23.29 -53.06
C GLU A 186 -20.93 24.07 -53.48
N GLN A 187 -21.71 24.57 -52.51
CA GLN A 187 -22.88 25.41 -52.79
C GLN A 187 -22.51 26.71 -53.53
N ARG A 188 -21.45 27.40 -53.09
CA ARG A 188 -20.94 28.59 -53.78
C ARG A 188 -20.52 28.31 -55.22
N ILE A 189 -19.83 27.19 -55.45
CA ILE A 189 -19.44 26.77 -56.80
C ILE A 189 -20.69 26.50 -57.65
N ALA A 190 -21.67 25.76 -57.11
CA ALA A 190 -22.91 25.47 -57.81
C ALA A 190 -23.68 26.75 -58.18
N SER A 191 -23.87 27.67 -57.22
CA SER A 191 -24.50 28.97 -57.49
C SER A 191 -23.76 29.76 -58.57
N GLY A 192 -22.42 29.83 -58.49
CA GLY A 192 -21.64 30.48 -59.52
C GLY A 192 -21.84 29.84 -60.90
N VAL A 193 -21.80 28.50 -60.99
CA VAL A 193 -22.04 27.78 -62.25
C VAL A 193 -23.43 28.09 -62.82
N GLU A 194 -24.47 28.17 -61.98
CA GLU A 194 -25.82 28.54 -62.43
C GLU A 194 -25.90 30.01 -62.88
N GLU A 195 -25.24 30.95 -62.19
CA GLU A 195 -25.15 32.35 -62.61
C GLU A 195 -24.44 32.49 -63.97
N TRP A 196 -23.34 31.77 -64.17
CA TRP A 196 -22.63 31.72 -65.45
C TRP A 196 -23.50 31.12 -66.56
N ARG A 197 -24.26 30.06 -66.26
CA ARG A 197 -25.19 29.44 -67.20
C ARG A 197 -26.30 30.41 -67.62
N ALA A 198 -26.95 31.08 -66.66
CA ALA A 198 -27.99 32.07 -66.94
C ALA A 198 -27.47 33.25 -67.78
N SER A 199 -26.27 33.75 -67.46
CA SER A 199 -25.64 34.82 -68.25
C SER A 199 -25.35 34.41 -69.70
N LEU A 200 -25.03 33.14 -69.93
CA LEU A 200 -24.83 32.60 -71.28
C LEU A 200 -26.15 32.51 -72.04
N GLU A 201 -27.21 32.04 -71.40
CA GLU A 201 -28.56 32.00 -71.98
C GLU A 201 -29.08 33.40 -72.34
N ASP A 202 -28.78 34.42 -71.52
CA ASP A 202 -29.13 35.82 -71.79
C ASP A 202 -28.32 36.43 -72.97
N LEU A 203 -27.09 35.96 -73.20
CA LEU A 203 -26.23 36.40 -74.31
C LEU A 203 -26.57 35.72 -75.63
N GLU A 204 -27.14 34.51 -75.60
CA GLU A 204 -27.57 33.75 -76.77
C GLU A 204 -28.50 34.54 -77.73
N PRO A 205 -29.56 35.24 -77.28
CA PRO A 205 -30.39 36.07 -78.16
C PRO A 205 -29.66 37.32 -78.70
N PHE A 206 -28.65 37.84 -77.98
CA PHE A 206 -27.82 38.96 -78.43
C PHE A 206 -26.87 38.54 -79.57
N VAL A 207 -26.29 37.35 -79.47
CA VAL A 207 -25.46 36.76 -80.53
C VAL A 207 -26.32 36.39 -81.76
N LEU A 208 -27.54 35.89 -81.57
CA LEU A 208 -28.48 35.59 -82.67
C LEU A 208 -28.95 36.85 -83.42
N THR A 209 -29.05 38.01 -82.75
CA THR A 209 -29.39 39.29 -83.39
C THR A 209 -28.20 39.93 -84.10
N LEU A 210 -26.98 39.80 -83.57
CA LEU A 210 -25.75 40.24 -84.26
C LEU A 210 -25.47 39.40 -85.51
N SER A 211 -25.63 38.08 -85.43
CA SER A 211 -25.45 37.16 -86.58
C SER A 211 -26.53 37.31 -87.65
N SER A 212 -27.71 37.83 -87.31
CA SER A 212 -28.73 38.23 -88.30
C SER A 212 -28.38 39.55 -89.00
N SER A 213 -27.47 40.37 -88.46
CA SER A 213 -27.02 41.64 -89.06
C SER A 213 -25.81 41.47 -89.99
N GLU A 214 -25.14 40.31 -89.99
CA GLU A 214 -24.05 39.97 -90.91
C GLU A 214 -24.53 39.08 -92.07
N ASN A 215 -25.66 39.42 -92.69
CA ASN A 215 -25.87 39.05 -94.09
C ASN A 215 -25.15 40.09 -94.96
N PHE A 216 -23.87 39.85 -95.23
CA PHE A 216 -23.19 40.43 -96.38
C PHE A 216 -23.94 39.95 -97.64
N GLY A 217 -24.86 40.80 -98.12
CA GLY A 217 -25.45 40.65 -99.44
C GLY A 217 -24.33 40.63 -100.49
N SER A 218 -24.29 39.55 -101.26
CA SER A 218 -23.45 39.41 -102.44
C SER A 218 -23.60 40.59 -103.39
N LEU A 219 -22.48 41.21 -103.75
CA LEU A 219 -22.11 41.64 -105.11
C LEU A 219 -20.63 42.06 -105.15
#